data_AF-A0A972HCQ3-F1
#
_entry.id   AF-A0A972HCQ3-F1
#
_cell.length_a   1.000
_cell.length_b   1.000
_cell.length_c   1.000
_cell.angle_alpha   90.00
_cell.angle_beta   90.00
_cell.angle_gamma   90.00
#
_symmetry.space_group_name_H-M   'P 1'
#
loop_
_entity.id
_entity.type
_entity.pdbx_description
1 polymer ?
#
loop_
_entity_poly.entity_id
_entity_poly.type
_entity_poly.pdbx_seq_one_letter_code
_entity_poly.pdbx_strand_id
1 'polypeptide(L)'
;MSLRHPSHKRLAGWLDTGDVDEGLETHVEQCTRCADELERIAGDDAPFDSALSMVLEPTPGLEDRMAVRLAAAMRNRELLMSMFGSAAQTAKILFDPPDATT
;
A
#
# COMPACT_ATOMS: atom_id res chain seq x y z
N MET A 1 -35.13 -6.40 -4.08
CA MET A 1 -35.27 -6.30 -2.61
C MET A 1 -35.67 -7.67 -2.07
N SER A 2 -34.71 -8.42 -1.52
CA SER A 2 -35.01 -9.68 -0.83
C SER A 2 -35.74 -9.37 0.48
N LEU A 3 -36.88 -10.03 0.72
CA LEU A 3 -37.64 -9.92 1.97
C LEU A 3 -37.02 -10.71 3.13
N ARG A 4 -35.92 -11.44 2.87
CA ARG A 4 -35.19 -12.22 3.87
C ARG A 4 -33.79 -11.67 4.03
N HIS A 5 -33.50 -11.21 5.24
CA HIS A 5 -32.15 -10.85 5.67
C HIS A 5 -31.43 -12.08 6.25
N PRO A 6 -30.11 -12.19 6.06
CA PRO A 6 -29.26 -13.10 6.79
C PRO A 6 -29.41 -12.93 8.30
N SER A 7 -29.18 -14.00 9.07
CA SER A 7 -29.16 -13.92 10.53
C SER A 7 -27.83 -13.31 11.01
N HIS A 8 -27.85 -12.67 12.18
CA HIS A 8 -26.65 -12.13 12.84
C HIS A 8 -25.52 -13.17 12.93
N LYS A 9 -25.85 -14.41 13.32
CA LYS A 9 -24.87 -15.50 13.42
C LYS A 9 -24.20 -15.82 12.08
N ARG A 10 -24.93 -15.69 10.96
CA ARG A 10 -24.37 -15.92 9.62
C ARG A 10 -23.43 -14.78 9.22
N LEU A 11 -23.81 -13.53 9.51
CA LEU A 11 -22.96 -12.36 9.24
C LEU A 11 -21.67 -12.38 10.06
N ALA A 12 -21.76 -12.69 11.36
CA ALA A 12 -20.60 -12.82 12.23
C ALA A 12 -19.67 -13.97 11.78
N GLY A 13 -20.23 -15.15 11.50
CA GLY A 13 -19.43 -16.27 11.02
C GLY A 13 -18.73 -16.00 9.68
N TRP A 14 -19.37 -15.22 8.80
CA TRP A 14 -18.76 -14.81 7.53
C TRP A 14 -17.59 -13.83 7.72
N LEU A 15 -17.70 -12.88 8.65
CA LEU A 15 -16.59 -12.01 9.03
C LEU A 15 -15.40 -12.79 9.63
N ASP A 16 -15.69 -13.78 10.48
CA ASP A 16 -14.67 -14.55 11.19
C ASP A 16 -13.90 -15.51 10.26
N THR A 17 -14.60 -16.19 9.33
CA THR A 17 -13.95 -17.20 8.47
C THR A 17 -13.38 -16.62 7.18
N GLY A 18 -13.90 -15.49 6.70
CA GLY A 18 -13.55 -14.94 5.39
C GLY A 18 -13.93 -15.87 4.23
N ASP A 19 -14.86 -16.80 4.45
CA ASP A 19 -15.33 -17.71 3.40
C ASP A 19 -16.01 -16.93 2.27
N VAL A 20 -15.72 -17.32 1.03
CA VAL A 20 -16.32 -16.72 -0.15
C VAL A 20 -17.76 -17.23 -0.30
N ASP A 21 -18.72 -16.40 0.07
CA ASP A 21 -20.15 -16.60 -0.15
C ASP A 21 -20.68 -15.47 -1.05
N GLU A 22 -20.61 -15.68 -2.36
CA GLU A 22 -21.01 -14.72 -3.40
C GLU A 22 -22.46 -14.22 -3.22
N GLY A 23 -23.35 -15.08 -2.71
CA GLY A 23 -24.74 -14.72 -2.49
C GLY A 23 -24.94 -13.80 -1.28
N LEU A 24 -24.11 -13.97 -0.25
CA LEU A 24 -24.10 -13.11 0.91
C LEU A 24 -23.43 -11.76 0.60
N GLU A 25 -22.31 -11.77 -0.12
CA GLU A 25 -21.58 -10.58 -0.58
C GLU A 25 -22.50 -9.68 -1.41
N THR A 26 -23.11 -10.25 -2.46
CA THR A 26 -24.08 -9.51 -3.32
C THR A 26 -25.26 -8.96 -2.51
N HIS A 27 -25.73 -9.68 -1.49
CA HIS A 27 -26.83 -9.20 -0.65
C HIS A 27 -26.41 -8.01 0.20
N VAL A 28 -25.23 -8.08 0.84
CA VAL A 28 -24.71 -7.03 1.71
C VAL A 28 -24.49 -5.74 0.92
N GLU A 29 -23.90 -5.83 -0.27
CA GLU A 29 -23.70 -4.67 -1.17
C GLU A 29 -25.01 -3.95 -1.54
N GLN A 30 -26.12 -4.67 -1.57
CA GLN A 30 -27.42 -4.16 -1.97
C GLN A 30 -28.36 -3.87 -0.79
N CYS A 31 -27.94 -4.18 0.45
CA CYS A 31 -28.77 -4.08 1.64
C CYS A 31 -28.07 -3.25 2.72
N THR A 32 -28.43 -1.97 2.81
CA THR A 32 -27.90 -1.03 3.82
C THR A 32 -28.01 -1.58 5.24
N ARG A 33 -29.15 -2.19 5.59
CA ARG A 33 -29.35 -2.80 6.91
C ARG A 33 -28.32 -3.90 7.24
N CYS A 34 -27.93 -4.72 6.26
CA CYS A 34 -26.95 -5.77 6.49
C CYS A 34 -25.53 -5.21 6.50
N ALA A 35 -25.26 -4.16 5.72
CA ALA A 35 -24.01 -3.41 5.78
C ALA A 35 -23.81 -2.74 7.16
N ASP A 36 -24.82 -2.01 7.64
CA ASP A 36 -24.80 -1.34 8.95
C ASP A 36 -24.58 -2.35 10.09
N GLU A 37 -25.20 -3.53 10.00
CA GLU A 37 -25.04 -4.59 10.99
C GLU A 37 -23.64 -5.22 10.97
N LEU A 38 -23.03 -5.35 9.79
CA LEU A 38 -21.64 -5.81 9.66
C LEU A 38 -20.65 -4.79 10.24
N GLU A 39 -20.86 -3.49 9.97
CA GLU A 39 -20.05 -2.43 10.58
C GLU A 39 -20.16 -2.46 12.11
N ARG A 40 -21.36 -2.72 12.64
CA ARG A 40 -21.56 -2.87 14.08
C ARG A 40 -20.83 -4.09 14.65
N ILE A 41 -20.88 -5.24 13.97
CA ILE A 41 -20.17 -6.46 14.40
C ILE A 41 -18.65 -6.23 14.36
N ALA A 42 -18.13 -5.64 13.28
CA ALA A 42 -16.70 -5.34 13.13
C ALA A 42 -16.21 -4.25 14.12
N GLY A 43 -17.06 -3.29 14.47
CA GLY A 43 -16.73 -2.22 15.42
C GLY A 43 -16.66 -2.68 16.87
N ASP A 44 -17.27 -3.81 17.23
CA ASP A 44 -17.20 -4.39 18.59
C ASP A 44 -15.79 -4.94 18.92
N ASP A 45 -14.92 -5.11 17.91
CA ASP A 45 -13.51 -5.51 18.06
C ASP A 45 -12.54 -4.35 18.36
N ALA A 46 -13.06 -3.14 18.61
CA ALA A 46 -12.28 -1.98 19.05
C ALA A 46 -11.19 -2.25 20.13
N PRO A 47 -11.36 -3.14 21.14
CA PRO A 47 -10.27 -3.45 22.06
C PRO A 47 -9.07 -4.16 21.41
N PHE A 48 -9.27 -4.89 20.30
CA PHE A 48 -8.19 -5.62 19.62
C PHE A 48 -7.28 -4.70 18.80
N ASP A 49 -7.85 -3.67 18.17
CA ASP A 49 -7.09 -2.70 17.36
C ASP A 49 -6.09 -1.90 18.22
N SER A 50 -6.50 -1.55 19.45
CA SER A 50 -5.61 -0.93 20.44
C SER A 50 -4.45 -1.86 20.85
N ALA A 51 -4.72 -3.16 21.03
CA ALA A 51 -3.68 -4.14 21.37
C ALA A 51 -2.73 -4.39 20.19
N LEU A 52 -3.24 -4.41 18.96
CA LEU A 52 -2.43 -4.54 17.75
C LEU A 52 -1.52 -3.33 17.54
N SER A 53 -2.02 -2.12 17.80
CA SER A 53 -1.25 -0.89 17.68
C SER A 53 -0.03 -0.87 18.61
N MET A 54 -0.13 -1.49 19.80
CA MET A 54 0.99 -1.64 20.73
C MET A 54 1.99 -2.70 20.28
N VAL A 55 1.54 -3.78 19.62
CA VAL A 55 2.42 -4.85 19.13
C VAL A 55 3.13 -4.44 17.84
N LEU A 56 2.46 -3.66 16.99
CA LEU A 56 2.97 -3.16 15.71
C LEU A 56 3.64 -1.80 15.82
N GLU A 57 3.85 -1.29 17.04
CA GLU A 57 4.53 -0.01 17.23
C GLU A 57 5.92 -0.07 16.55
N PRO A 58 6.17 0.77 15.55
CA PRO A 58 7.40 0.70 14.78
C PRO A 58 8.60 0.90 15.71
N THR A 59 9.62 0.07 15.55
CA THR A 59 10.82 0.15 16.39
C THR A 59 11.37 1.58 16.35
N PRO A 60 11.74 2.17 17.51
CA PRO A 60 12.24 3.54 17.56
C PRO A 60 13.40 3.75 16.57
N GLY A 61 13.36 4.88 15.85
CA GLY A 61 14.34 5.22 14.81
C GLY A 61 14.18 4.44 13.49
N LEU A 62 13.04 3.78 13.24
CA LEU A 62 12.75 3.19 11.93
C LEU A 62 12.72 4.26 10.83
N GLU A 63 12.06 5.39 11.09
CA GLU A 63 11.94 6.51 10.14
C GLU A 63 13.32 7.07 9.77
N ASP A 64 14.16 7.34 10.77
CA ASP A 64 15.53 7.82 10.55
C ASP A 64 16.36 6.83 9.71
N ARG A 65 16.26 5.53 10.01
CA ARG A 65 16.97 4.50 9.25
C ARG A 65 16.45 4.39 7.81
N MET A 66 15.15 4.56 7.60
CA MET A 66 14.55 4.60 6.26
C MET A 66 14.99 5.84 5.49
N ALA A 67 15.00 7.02 6.12
CA ALA A 67 15.44 8.26 5.52
C ALA A 67 16.92 8.19 5.08
N VAL A 68 17.79 7.66 5.93
CA VAL A 68 19.22 7.45 5.61
C VAL A 68 19.39 6.50 4.42
N ARG A 69 18.64 5.39 4.39
CA ARG A 69 18.69 4.42 3.28
C ARG A 69 18.17 5.02 1.98
N LEU A 70 17.08 5.79 2.04
CA LEU A 70 16.51 6.45 0.87
C LEU A 70 17.47 7.52 0.30
N ALA A 71 18.09 8.32 1.17
CA ALA A 71 19.09 9.32 0.77
C ALA A 71 20.35 8.67 0.16
N ALA A 72 20.76 7.49 0.63
CA ALA A 72 21.84 6.73 0.02
C ALA A 72 21.47 6.18 -1.36
N ALA A 73 20.25 5.65 -1.51
CA ALA A 73 19.76 5.14 -2.78
C ALA A 73 19.64 6.25 -3.85
N MET A 74 19.15 7.43 -3.46
CA MET A 74 19.06 8.59 -4.36
C MET A 74 20.44 9.08 -4.81
N ARG A 75 21.41 9.19 -3.89
CA ARG A 75 22.79 9.55 -4.22
C ARG A 75 23.45 8.55 -5.18
N ASN A 76 23.21 7.25 -4.99
CA ASN A 76 23.72 6.23 -5.91
C ASN A 76 23.12 6.34 -7.31
N ARG A 77 21.81 6.64 -7.40
CA ARG A 77 21.14 6.88 -8.69
C ARG A 77 21.71 8.10 -9.41
N GLU A 78 21.94 9.18 -8.67
CA GLU A 78 22.52 10.41 -9.21
C GLU A 78 23.95 10.20 -9.71
N LEU A 79 24.77 9.46 -8.94
CA LEU A 79 26.12 9.06 -9.35
C LEU A 79 26.11 8.24 -10.65
N LEU A 80 25.23 7.24 -10.76
CA LEU A 80 25.09 6.45 -11.98
C LEU A 80 24.71 7.34 -13.17
N MET A 81 23.72 8.22 -13.01
CA MET A 81 23.32 9.15 -14.07
C MET A 81 24.46 10.10 -14.47
N SER A 82 25.26 10.59 -13.52
CA SER A 82 26.42 11.44 -13.83
C SER A 82 27.49 10.70 -14.63
N MET A 83 27.81 9.45 -14.28
CA MET A 83 28.84 8.65 -14.97
C MET A 83 28.42 8.30 -16.40
N PHE A 84 27.17 7.88 -16.61
CA PHE A 84 26.68 7.57 -17.96
C PHE A 84 26.46 8.86 -18.79
N GLY A 85 26.01 9.94 -18.16
CA GLY A 85 25.87 11.25 -18.79
C GLY A 85 27.21 11.84 -19.24
N SER A 86 28.25 11.76 -18.40
CA SER A 86 29.59 12.21 -18.75
C SER A 86 30.23 11.33 -19.83
N ALA A 87 30.00 10.02 -19.80
CA ALA A 87 30.49 9.11 -20.85
C ALA A 87 29.84 9.41 -22.21
N ALA A 88 28.54 9.68 -22.24
CA ALA A 88 27.81 10.07 -23.44
C ALA A 88 28.26 11.45 -23.98
N GLN A 89 28.48 12.43 -23.10
CA GLN A 89 29.04 13.73 -23.51
C GLN A 89 30.48 13.60 -24.05
N THR A 90 31.31 12.78 -23.40
CA THR A 90 32.69 12.55 -23.83
C THR A 90 32.73 11.84 -25.18
N ALA A 91 31.87 10.83 -25.39
CA ALA A 91 31.73 10.16 -26.69
C ALA A 91 31.27 11.14 -27.79
N LYS A 92 30.33 12.05 -27.48
CA LYS A 92 29.89 13.07 -28.44
C LYS A 92 31.03 14.00 -28.85
N ILE A 93 31.85 14.45 -27.91
CA ILE A 93 33.04 15.29 -28.21
C ILE A 93 34.08 14.53 -29.05
N LEU A 94 34.23 13.22 -28.82
CA LEU A 94 35.23 12.40 -29.50
C LEU A 94 34.81 12.00 -30.92
N PHE A 95 33.52 11.76 -31.15
CA PHE A 95 32.99 11.29 -32.45
C PHE A 95 32.34 12.39 -33.30
N ASP A 96 32.08 13.56 -32.72
CA ASP A 96 31.55 14.74 -33.41
C ASP A 96 32.36 15.96 -32.95
N PRO A 97 33.64 16.07 -33.37
CA PRO A 97 34.47 17.22 -33.00
C PRO A 97 33.82 18.48 -33.57
N PRO A 98 33.68 19.56 -32.78
CA PRO A 98 33.09 20.79 -33.29
C PRO A 98 33.93 21.26 -34.47
N ASP A 99 33.31 21.40 -35.64
CA ASP A 99 33.94 21.98 -36.82
C ASP A 99 34.64 23.27 -36.38
N ALA A 100 35.97 23.26 -36.45
CA ALA A 100 36.78 24.44 -36.21
C ALA A 100 36.50 25.42 -37.34
N THR A 101 35.51 26.29 -37.15
CA THR A 101 35.23 27.40 -38.04
C THR A 101 36.35 28.43 -37.90
N THR A 102 37.29 28.38 -38.85
CA THR A 102 38.13 29.50 -39.30
C THR A 102 37.31 30.70 -39.72
#